data_AF-D6TXZ7-F1
#
_entry.id   AF-D6TXZ7-F1
#
_cell.length_a   1.000
_cell.length_b   1.000
_cell.length_c   1.000
_cell.angle_alpha   90.00
_cell.angle_beta   90.00
_cell.angle_gamma   90.00
#
_symmetry.space_group_name_H-M   'P 1'
#
loop_
_entity.id
_entity.type
_entity.pdbx_description
1 polymer ?
#
loop_
_entity_poly.entity_id
_entity_poly.type
_entity_poly.pdbx_seq_one_letter_code
_entity_poly.pdbx_strand_id
1 'polypeptide(L)'
;MPTSSRHALAQEIAYTLHQVLTLYPSHPLAAVFTCVSEDGAIERTCLSESIATWSSQLRHHQSHSHALFFQKREHTQRLLLQRGVASALLGTPEQARQDLHALLQHAQGGGKTHRRLEGLAYLVLAVLATQQERYPDALPLWKQAQAWLQPHEYDHVALTWHYAKVLIELKHVRKAHSVLTQILTPATPDSHLPQQEERANAYAELYAQRSGVRSLLGYHQEAIDNLNRALELTPTCARFFSIRGLLHARQQHWQAAYQDLWRALHDMPGDQELAACFLVVLQCLGAQLVTPATHTKGNVTALSS
;
A
#
# COMPACT_ATOMS: atom_id res chain seq x y z
N MET A 1 17.89 -12.23 1.09
CA MET A 1 17.29 -12.52 2.42
C MET A 1 15.80 -12.20 2.36
N PRO A 2 14.87 -13.17 2.26
CA PRO A 2 13.44 -12.90 2.10
C PRO A 2 12.67 -13.08 3.42
N THR A 3 13.07 -12.35 4.46
CA THR A 3 12.34 -12.27 5.74
C THR A 3 11.45 -11.03 5.84
N SER A 4 11.67 -10.05 4.95
CA SER A 4 10.93 -8.79 4.90
C SER A 4 9.54 -8.91 4.26
N SER A 5 9.33 -9.88 3.35
CA SER A 5 8.06 -10.01 2.60
C SER A 5 6.89 -10.62 3.40
N ARG A 6 7.16 -11.44 4.43
CA ARG A 6 6.09 -12.04 5.25
C ARG A 6 5.58 -11.11 6.35
N HIS A 7 6.43 -10.23 6.87
CA HIS A 7 6.00 -9.15 7.76
C HIS A 7 5.12 -8.15 7.02
N ALA A 8 5.41 -7.89 5.73
CA ALA A 8 4.63 -7.00 4.89
C ALA A 8 3.17 -7.43 4.71
N LEU A 9 2.87 -8.70 4.41
CA LEU A 9 1.48 -9.14 4.18
C LEU A 9 0.61 -9.04 5.45
N ALA A 10 1.19 -9.41 6.60
CA ALA A 10 0.52 -9.32 7.89
C ALA A 10 0.20 -7.88 8.25
N GLN A 11 1.20 -7.01 8.12
CA GLN A 11 1.08 -5.60 8.37
C GLN A 11 0.15 -4.93 7.36
N GLU A 12 0.12 -5.34 6.09
CA GLU A 12 -0.78 -4.78 5.08
C GLU A 12 -2.24 -5.22 5.30
N ILE A 13 -2.48 -6.52 5.53
CA ILE A 13 -3.84 -7.02 5.84
C ILE A 13 -4.30 -6.44 7.18
N ALA A 14 -3.44 -6.39 8.18
CA ALA A 14 -3.72 -5.73 9.44
C ALA A 14 -4.02 -4.25 9.19
N TYR A 15 -3.13 -3.50 8.54
CA TYR A 15 -3.32 -2.08 8.25
C TYR A 15 -4.65 -1.81 7.51
N THR A 16 -5.03 -2.64 6.53
CA THR A 16 -6.32 -2.51 5.82
C THR A 16 -7.55 -2.74 6.70
N LEU A 17 -7.42 -3.48 7.81
CA LEU A 17 -8.54 -3.95 8.64
C LEU A 17 -8.46 -3.52 10.11
N HIS A 18 -7.33 -2.99 10.58
CA HIS A 18 -6.97 -2.83 12.00
C HIS A 18 -7.94 -1.86 12.69
N GLN A 19 -8.26 -0.75 12.03
CA GLN A 19 -9.21 0.23 12.56
C GLN A 19 -10.64 -0.29 12.60
N VAL A 20 -10.98 -1.23 11.73
CA VAL A 20 -12.31 -1.83 11.69
C VAL A 20 -12.44 -2.89 12.78
N LEU A 21 -11.37 -3.61 13.07
CA LEU A 21 -11.36 -4.67 14.08
C LEU A 21 -11.34 -4.11 15.50
N THR A 22 -10.63 -2.99 15.70
CA THR A 22 -10.58 -2.28 16.99
C THR A 22 -11.91 -1.56 17.30
N LEU A 23 -12.58 -1.01 16.28
CA LEU A 23 -13.86 -0.30 16.46
C LEU A 23 -15.09 -1.21 16.46
N TYR A 24 -15.01 -2.41 15.87
CA TYR A 24 -16.16 -3.32 15.73
C TYR A 24 -15.83 -4.74 16.26
N PRO A 25 -16.05 -5.02 17.56
CA PRO A 25 -15.79 -6.34 18.13
C PRO A 25 -16.66 -7.46 17.53
N SER A 26 -17.77 -7.11 16.87
CA SER A 26 -18.62 -8.04 16.11
C SER A 26 -18.10 -8.35 14.70
N HIS A 27 -16.93 -7.83 14.30
CA HIS A 27 -16.36 -8.02 12.98
C HIS A 27 -16.14 -9.52 12.67
N PRO A 28 -16.41 -9.99 11.43
CA PRO A 28 -16.26 -11.40 11.09
C PRO A 28 -14.83 -11.92 11.30
N LEU A 29 -13.82 -11.05 11.18
CA LEU A 29 -12.41 -11.38 11.36
C LEU A 29 -11.87 -11.17 12.78
N ALA A 30 -12.68 -10.74 13.76
CA ALA A 30 -12.21 -10.47 15.13
C ALA A 30 -11.41 -11.64 15.73
N ALA A 31 -11.87 -12.89 15.53
CA ALA A 31 -11.19 -14.09 16.02
C ALA A 31 -9.84 -14.41 15.36
N VAL A 32 -9.56 -13.87 14.17
CA VAL A 32 -8.23 -14.00 13.53
C VAL A 32 -7.24 -13.05 14.20
N PHE A 33 -7.72 -11.86 14.54
CA PHE A 33 -6.89 -10.77 15.04
C PHE A 33 -6.63 -10.83 16.54
N THR A 34 -7.26 -11.75 17.28
CA THR A 34 -6.81 -12.07 18.64
C THR A 34 -5.40 -12.67 18.69
N CYS A 35 -4.91 -13.22 17.57
CA CYS A 35 -3.57 -13.77 17.44
C CYS A 35 -2.60 -12.81 16.70
N VAL A 36 -2.97 -11.53 16.55
CA VAL A 36 -2.16 -10.51 15.87
C VAL A 36 -2.00 -9.34 16.85
N SER A 37 -0.75 -8.96 17.14
CA SER A 37 -0.48 -7.83 18.03
C SER A 37 -0.87 -6.49 17.39
N GLU A 38 -0.93 -5.43 18.19
CA GLU A 38 -1.20 -4.07 17.70
C GLU A 38 -0.17 -3.65 16.64
N ASP A 39 1.12 -3.97 16.84
CA ASP A 39 2.20 -3.71 15.88
C ASP A 39 2.20 -4.64 14.63
N GLY A 40 1.17 -5.47 14.47
CA GLY A 40 1.01 -6.39 13.34
C GLY A 40 1.85 -7.68 13.43
N ALA A 41 2.44 -8.00 14.59
CA ALA A 41 3.17 -9.26 14.77
C ALA A 41 2.19 -10.43 14.89
N ILE A 42 2.43 -11.50 14.13
CA ILE A 42 1.56 -12.69 14.11
C ILE A 42 2.05 -13.74 15.12
N GLU A 43 1.19 -14.10 16.07
CA GLU A 43 1.38 -15.27 16.92
C GLU A 43 1.02 -16.55 16.16
N ARG A 44 2.03 -17.12 15.49
CA ARG A 44 1.83 -18.27 14.57
C ARG A 44 1.23 -19.50 15.24
N THR A 45 1.54 -19.76 16.52
CA THR A 45 1.00 -20.89 17.28
C THR A 45 -0.50 -20.73 17.53
N CYS A 46 -0.90 -19.58 18.09
CA CYS A 46 -2.30 -19.19 18.30
C CYS A 46 -3.13 -19.31 17.00
N LEU A 47 -2.58 -18.79 15.90
CA LEU A 47 -3.27 -18.80 14.61
C LEU A 47 -3.40 -20.23 14.04
N SER A 48 -2.39 -21.07 14.22
CA SER A 48 -2.41 -22.46 13.76
C SER A 48 -3.43 -23.31 14.53
N GLU A 49 -3.54 -23.11 15.85
CA GLU A 49 -4.56 -23.76 16.68
C GLU A 49 -5.98 -23.31 16.29
N SER A 50 -6.14 -22.02 15.99
CA SER A 50 -7.41 -21.46 15.50
C SER A 50 -7.81 -22.08 14.14
N ILE A 51 -6.86 -22.21 13.21
CA ILE A 51 -7.08 -22.89 11.91
C ILE A 51 -7.49 -24.35 12.10
N ALA A 52 -6.84 -25.07 13.02
CA ALA A 52 -7.19 -26.47 13.32
C ALA A 52 -8.63 -26.59 13.85
N THR A 53 -9.02 -25.66 14.73
CA THR A 53 -10.36 -25.57 15.31
C THR A 53 -11.42 -25.29 14.24
N TRP A 54 -11.23 -24.26 13.40
CA TRP A 54 -12.15 -23.93 12.32
C TRP A 54 -12.24 -25.04 11.27
N SER A 55 -11.12 -25.70 10.97
CA SER A 55 -11.11 -26.85 10.05
C SER A 55 -11.91 -28.02 10.60
N SER A 56 -11.91 -28.25 11.91
CA SER A 56 -12.76 -29.24 12.55
C SER A 56 -14.24 -28.88 12.43
N GLN A 57 -14.60 -27.63 12.73
CA GLN A 57 -15.97 -27.13 12.62
C GLN A 57 -16.51 -27.24 11.19
N LEU A 58 -15.70 -26.88 10.18
CA LEU A 58 -16.07 -27.01 8.77
C LEU A 58 -16.35 -28.47 8.36
N ARG A 59 -15.59 -29.44 8.89
CA ARG A 59 -15.84 -30.88 8.65
C ARG A 59 -17.15 -31.36 9.30
N HIS A 60 -17.43 -30.94 10.54
CA HIS A 60 -18.66 -31.30 11.24
C HIS A 60 -19.92 -30.72 10.58
N HIS A 61 -19.81 -29.59 9.89
CA HIS A 61 -20.95 -28.99 9.17
C HIS A 61 -21.35 -29.75 7.90
N GLN A 62 -20.46 -30.54 7.30
CA GLN A 62 -20.78 -31.34 6.11
C GLN A 62 -21.62 -32.58 6.41
N SER A 63 -21.81 -32.96 7.70
CA SER A 63 -22.45 -34.22 8.09
C SER A 63 -23.90 -34.11 8.63
N HIS A 64 -24.45 -32.90 8.85
CA HIS A 64 -25.76 -32.73 9.52
C HIS A 64 -26.80 -31.92 8.72
N SER A 65 -28.03 -32.45 8.69
CA SER A 65 -29.19 -32.21 7.79
C SER A 65 -29.89 -30.82 7.75
N HIS A 66 -30.85 -30.71 6.81
CA HIS A 66 -31.39 -29.55 6.08
C HIS A 66 -32.16 -28.42 6.82
N ALA A 67 -32.36 -28.43 8.14
CA ALA A 67 -33.36 -27.53 8.77
C ALA A 67 -32.92 -26.07 9.02
N LEU A 68 -31.65 -25.70 8.86
CA LEU A 68 -31.11 -24.34 9.13
C LEU A 68 -30.20 -23.85 8.01
N PHE A 69 -30.63 -24.02 6.76
CA PHE A 69 -29.81 -23.82 5.56
C PHE A 69 -29.13 -22.44 5.51
N PHE A 70 -29.83 -21.35 5.84
CA PHE A 70 -29.29 -19.98 5.78
C PHE A 70 -28.30 -19.66 6.90
N GLN A 71 -28.59 -20.00 8.16
CA GLN A 71 -27.66 -19.80 9.28
C GLN A 71 -26.40 -20.67 9.13
N LYS A 72 -26.54 -21.90 8.63
CA LYS A 72 -25.40 -22.78 8.33
C LYS A 72 -24.52 -22.20 7.22
N ARG A 73 -25.11 -21.54 6.22
CA ARG A 73 -24.40 -20.95 5.08
C ARG A 73 -23.55 -19.75 5.52
N GLU A 74 -24.12 -18.81 6.26
CA GLU A 74 -23.37 -17.65 6.76
C GLU A 74 -22.27 -18.05 7.74
N HIS A 75 -22.54 -19.00 8.65
CA HIS A 75 -21.53 -19.51 9.57
C HIS A 75 -20.37 -20.19 8.82
N THR A 76 -20.69 -21.01 7.81
CA THR A 76 -19.68 -21.66 6.96
C THR A 76 -18.84 -20.63 6.19
N GLN A 77 -19.47 -19.61 5.61
CA GLN A 77 -18.76 -18.50 4.94
C GLN A 77 -17.84 -17.76 5.92
N ARG A 78 -18.30 -17.49 7.14
CA ARG A 78 -17.48 -16.85 8.17
C ARG A 78 -16.25 -17.70 8.54
N LEU A 79 -16.42 -19.01 8.72
CA LEU A 79 -15.31 -19.92 9.01
C LEU A 79 -14.32 -20.01 7.84
N LEU A 80 -14.81 -20.07 6.60
CA LEU A 80 -13.96 -20.04 5.41
C LEU A 80 -13.19 -18.71 5.29
N LEU A 81 -13.83 -17.58 5.61
CA LEU A 81 -13.18 -16.27 5.63
C LEU A 81 -12.06 -16.24 6.69
N GLN A 82 -12.36 -16.66 7.91
CA GLN A 82 -11.41 -16.66 9.03
C GLN A 82 -10.21 -17.57 8.74
N ARG A 83 -10.46 -18.80 8.30
CA ARG A 83 -9.39 -19.74 7.93
C ARG A 83 -8.58 -19.23 6.74
N GLY A 84 -9.24 -18.71 5.71
CA GLY A 84 -8.57 -18.17 4.53
C GLY A 84 -7.65 -16.99 4.87
N VAL A 85 -8.12 -16.04 5.68
CA VAL A 85 -7.28 -14.92 6.14
C VAL A 85 -6.14 -15.41 7.03
N ALA A 86 -6.40 -16.32 7.95
CA ALA A 86 -5.34 -16.88 8.81
C ALA A 86 -4.27 -17.62 7.99
N SER A 87 -4.68 -18.41 7.00
CA SER A 87 -3.77 -19.06 6.05
C SER A 87 -2.95 -18.06 5.24
N ALA A 88 -3.55 -16.93 4.84
CA ALA A 88 -2.83 -15.84 4.17
C ALA A 88 -1.73 -15.29 5.08
N LEU A 89 -2.06 -14.97 6.33
CA LEU A 89 -1.13 -14.45 7.34
C LEU A 89 0.03 -15.42 7.65
N LEU A 90 -0.20 -16.74 7.67
CA LEU A 90 0.86 -17.73 7.85
C LEU A 90 1.75 -17.94 6.62
N GLY A 91 1.44 -17.30 5.50
CA GLY A 91 2.18 -17.46 4.25
C GLY A 91 1.81 -18.74 3.50
N THR A 92 0.57 -19.19 3.62
CA THR A 92 -0.02 -20.30 2.83
C THR A 92 -1.06 -19.77 1.84
N PRO A 93 -0.64 -19.00 0.81
CA PRO A 93 -1.57 -18.28 -0.06
C PRO A 93 -2.44 -19.20 -0.92
N GLU A 94 -2.00 -20.42 -1.23
CA GLU A 94 -2.81 -21.39 -1.98
C GLU A 94 -4.03 -21.82 -1.17
N GLN A 95 -3.82 -22.17 0.10
CA GLN A 95 -4.90 -22.54 1.02
C GLN A 95 -5.86 -21.37 1.23
N ALA A 96 -5.30 -20.17 1.41
CA ALA A 96 -6.10 -18.94 1.52
C ALA A 96 -7.00 -18.75 0.30
N ARG A 97 -6.44 -18.86 -0.91
CA ARG A 97 -7.21 -18.71 -2.16
C ARG A 97 -8.31 -19.77 -2.29
N GLN A 98 -8.02 -21.02 -1.96
CA GLN A 98 -9.01 -22.10 -2.01
C GLN A 98 -10.20 -21.80 -1.10
N ASP A 99 -9.95 -21.41 0.15
CA ASP A 99 -11.00 -21.12 1.13
C ASP A 99 -11.84 -19.90 0.75
N LEU A 100 -11.19 -18.83 0.28
CA LEU A 100 -11.87 -17.60 -0.12
C LEU A 100 -12.68 -17.81 -1.42
N HIS A 101 -12.19 -18.60 -2.37
CA HIS A 101 -12.99 -18.96 -3.54
C HIS A 101 -14.17 -19.87 -3.18
N ALA A 102 -14.00 -20.82 -2.24
CA ALA A 102 -15.11 -21.63 -1.74
C ALA A 102 -16.19 -20.77 -1.08
N LEU A 103 -15.80 -19.76 -0.30
CA LEU A 103 -16.73 -18.78 0.28
C LEU A 103 -17.56 -18.08 -0.80
N LEU A 104 -16.91 -17.61 -1.86
CA LEU A 104 -17.56 -16.90 -2.97
C LEU A 104 -18.50 -17.79 -3.77
N GLN A 105 -18.15 -19.07 -3.98
CA GLN A 105 -19.05 -20.06 -4.60
C GLN A 105 -20.31 -20.27 -3.76
N HIS A 106 -20.15 -20.29 -2.44
CA HIS A 106 -21.28 -20.35 -1.51
C HIS A 106 -22.05 -19.04 -1.41
N ALA A 107 -21.78 -17.98 -2.17
CA ALA A 107 -22.37 -16.66 -1.95
C ALA A 107 -23.56 -16.31 -2.87
N GLN A 108 -23.81 -17.10 -3.92
CA GLN A 108 -24.91 -16.88 -4.88
C GLN A 108 -26.29 -16.85 -4.18
N GLY A 109 -26.84 -15.65 -3.94
CA GLY A 109 -28.24 -15.41 -3.50
C GLY A 109 -28.49 -14.78 -2.13
N GLY A 110 -27.52 -14.12 -1.47
CA GLY A 110 -27.66 -13.62 -0.09
C GLY A 110 -27.90 -12.11 0.11
N GLY A 111 -28.52 -11.75 1.23
CA GLY A 111 -28.80 -10.36 1.66
C GLY A 111 -27.55 -9.54 2.05
N LYS A 112 -27.74 -8.33 2.62
CA LYS A 112 -26.66 -7.34 2.91
C LYS A 112 -25.45 -7.90 3.68
N THR A 113 -25.63 -8.81 4.63
CA THR A 113 -24.52 -9.40 5.41
C THR A 113 -23.64 -10.34 4.57
N HIS A 114 -24.22 -11.03 3.57
CA HIS A 114 -23.46 -11.90 2.67
C HIS A 114 -22.53 -11.06 1.78
N ARG A 115 -23.03 -9.91 1.33
CA ARG A 115 -22.27 -8.92 0.56
C ARG A 115 -21.00 -8.46 1.29
N ARG A 116 -21.07 -8.31 2.61
CA ARG A 116 -19.90 -7.92 3.43
C ARG A 116 -18.83 -9.02 3.47
N LEU A 117 -19.22 -10.27 3.71
CA LEU A 117 -18.28 -11.41 3.73
C LEU A 117 -17.62 -11.61 2.36
N GLU A 118 -18.39 -11.47 1.28
CA GLU A 118 -17.89 -11.50 -0.09
C GLU A 118 -16.91 -10.35 -0.36
N GLY A 119 -17.25 -9.12 0.04
CA GLY A 119 -16.40 -7.95 -0.10
C GLY A 119 -15.04 -8.12 0.61
N LEU A 120 -15.06 -8.64 1.84
CA LEU A 120 -13.83 -8.95 2.58
C LEU A 120 -13.02 -10.08 1.94
N ALA A 121 -13.67 -11.09 1.37
CA ALA A 121 -12.98 -12.15 0.64
C ALA A 121 -12.29 -11.60 -0.62
N TYR A 122 -12.98 -10.75 -1.40
CA TYR A 122 -12.38 -10.07 -2.55
C TYR A 122 -11.21 -9.18 -2.15
N LEU A 123 -11.32 -8.43 -1.04
CA LEU A 123 -10.25 -7.58 -0.51
C LEU A 123 -8.98 -8.41 -0.25
N VAL A 124 -9.10 -9.49 0.50
CA VAL A 124 -7.94 -10.34 0.87
C VAL A 124 -7.35 -11.03 -0.37
N LEU A 125 -8.19 -11.53 -1.28
CA LEU A 125 -7.73 -12.08 -2.56
C LEU A 125 -6.97 -11.03 -3.39
N ALA A 126 -7.45 -9.78 -3.41
CA ALA A 126 -6.83 -8.69 -4.16
C ALA A 126 -5.46 -8.32 -3.57
N VAL A 127 -5.34 -8.24 -2.23
CA VAL A 127 -4.06 -8.02 -1.54
C VAL A 127 -3.08 -9.16 -1.86
N LEU A 128 -3.51 -10.41 -1.74
CA LEU A 128 -2.69 -11.58 -2.06
C LEU A 128 -2.18 -11.56 -3.50
N ALA A 129 -3.06 -11.27 -4.47
CA ALA A 129 -2.68 -11.17 -5.88
C ALA A 129 -1.70 -10.01 -6.13
N THR A 130 -1.89 -8.87 -5.44
CA THR A 130 -1.00 -7.70 -5.54
C THR A 130 0.40 -8.00 -5.00
N GLN A 131 0.50 -8.73 -3.89
CA GLN A 131 1.76 -9.17 -3.28
C GLN A 131 2.49 -10.22 -4.11
N GLN A 132 1.74 -11.04 -4.85
CA GLN A 132 2.29 -12.01 -5.81
C GLN A 132 2.60 -11.39 -7.18
N GLU A 133 2.48 -10.06 -7.33
CA GLU A 133 2.70 -9.33 -8.59
C GLU A 133 1.76 -9.77 -9.74
N ARG A 134 0.64 -10.43 -9.39
CA ARG A 134 -0.39 -10.86 -10.33
C ARG A 134 -1.39 -9.74 -10.59
N TYR A 135 -0.90 -8.60 -11.07
CA TYR A 135 -1.70 -7.39 -11.23
C TYR A 135 -2.94 -7.54 -12.13
N PRO A 136 -2.90 -8.29 -13.26
CA PRO A 136 -4.09 -8.52 -14.09
C PRO A 136 -5.21 -9.24 -13.32
N ASP A 137 -4.87 -10.17 -12.44
CA ASP A 137 -5.82 -10.91 -11.60
C ASP A 137 -6.30 -10.05 -10.42
N ALA A 138 -5.43 -9.19 -9.88
CA ALA A 138 -5.75 -8.32 -8.75
C ALA A 138 -6.77 -7.23 -9.12
N LEU A 139 -6.68 -6.66 -10.33
CA LEU A 139 -7.53 -5.54 -10.75
C LEU A 139 -9.05 -5.81 -10.64
N PRO A 140 -9.61 -6.92 -11.19
CA PRO A 140 -11.03 -7.23 -11.03
C PRO A 140 -11.41 -7.50 -9.57
N LEU A 141 -10.52 -8.10 -8.76
CA LEU A 141 -10.77 -8.36 -7.35
C LEU A 141 -10.89 -7.05 -6.56
N TRP A 142 -10.01 -6.07 -6.81
CA TRP A 142 -10.12 -4.73 -6.20
C TRP A 142 -11.42 -4.01 -6.56
N LYS A 143 -11.86 -4.11 -7.83
CA LYS A 143 -13.14 -3.53 -8.26
C LYS A 143 -14.33 -4.16 -7.54
N GLN A 144 -14.31 -5.48 -7.34
CA GLN A 144 -15.35 -6.17 -6.58
C GLN A 144 -15.29 -5.71 -5.11
N ALA A 145 -14.13 -5.76 -4.45
CA ALA A 145 -14.00 -5.31 -3.07
C ALA A 145 -14.59 -3.91 -2.84
N GLN A 146 -14.28 -2.95 -3.73
CA GLN A 146 -14.84 -1.58 -3.69
C GLN A 146 -16.36 -1.50 -3.93
N ALA A 147 -16.92 -2.41 -4.72
CA ALA A 147 -18.36 -2.41 -5.02
C ALA A 147 -19.21 -2.94 -3.86
N TRP A 148 -18.66 -3.87 -3.07
CA TRP A 148 -19.40 -4.56 -2.02
C TRP A 148 -19.15 -3.97 -0.62
N LEU A 149 -17.94 -3.47 -0.35
CA LEU A 149 -17.59 -2.91 0.95
C LEU A 149 -18.05 -1.45 1.07
N GLN A 150 -18.60 -1.10 2.24
CA GLN A 150 -18.90 0.29 2.58
C GLN A 150 -17.67 1.00 3.17
N PRO A 151 -17.57 2.33 3.01
CA PRO A 151 -16.46 3.13 3.52
C PRO A 151 -15.97 2.90 4.95
N HIS A 152 -16.90 2.58 5.86
CA HIS A 152 -16.60 2.38 7.28
C HIS A 152 -16.15 0.94 7.61
N GLU A 153 -16.11 0.04 6.62
CA GLU A 153 -15.80 -1.39 6.80
C GLU A 153 -14.35 -1.76 6.49
N TYR A 154 -13.53 -0.79 6.06
CA TYR A 154 -12.12 -0.96 5.71
C TYR A 154 -11.36 0.36 5.81
N ASP A 155 -10.03 0.30 5.86
CA ASP A 155 -9.21 1.49 5.71
C ASP A 155 -9.08 1.88 4.22
N HIS A 156 -9.69 3.02 3.88
CA HIS A 156 -9.63 3.59 2.53
C HIS A 156 -8.24 3.94 2.05
N VAL A 157 -7.34 4.35 2.96
CA VAL A 157 -5.96 4.75 2.65
C VAL A 157 -5.21 3.52 2.16
N ALA A 158 -5.26 2.44 2.93
CA ALA A 158 -4.65 1.16 2.62
C ALA A 158 -5.15 0.58 1.30
N LEU A 159 -6.49 0.54 1.13
CA LEU A 159 -7.11 0.04 -0.10
C LEU A 159 -6.66 0.87 -1.31
N THR A 160 -6.61 2.19 -1.17
CA THR A 160 -6.22 3.08 -2.26
C THR A 160 -4.76 2.90 -2.64
N TRP A 161 -3.86 2.68 -1.68
CA TRP A 161 -2.45 2.42 -1.94
C TRP A 161 -2.26 1.16 -2.80
N HIS A 162 -2.90 0.05 -2.43
CA HIS A 162 -2.82 -1.19 -3.21
C HIS A 162 -3.47 -1.05 -4.58
N TYR A 163 -4.66 -0.44 -4.64
CA TYR A 163 -5.38 -0.26 -5.89
C TYR A 163 -4.61 0.63 -6.86
N ALA A 164 -4.02 1.72 -6.38
CA ALA A 164 -3.17 2.61 -7.16
C ALA A 164 -1.92 1.89 -7.66
N LYS A 165 -1.25 1.07 -6.82
CA LYS A 165 -0.12 0.23 -7.24
C LYS A 165 -0.50 -0.65 -8.43
N VAL A 166 -1.62 -1.38 -8.34
CA VAL A 166 -2.11 -2.23 -9.44
C VAL A 166 -2.36 -1.42 -10.72
N LEU A 167 -2.96 -0.22 -10.60
CA LEU A 167 -3.21 0.64 -11.76
C LEU A 167 -1.91 1.15 -12.39
N ILE A 168 -0.90 1.50 -11.59
CA ILE A 168 0.41 1.98 -12.06
C ILE A 168 1.12 0.88 -12.86
N GLU A 169 1.20 -0.32 -12.30
CA GLU A 169 1.87 -1.46 -12.93
C GLU A 169 1.18 -1.89 -14.23
N LEU A 170 -0.15 -1.80 -14.28
CA LEU A 170 -0.94 -2.03 -15.50
C LEU A 170 -0.97 -0.82 -16.46
N LYS A 171 -0.15 0.21 -16.21
CA LYS A 171 -0.03 1.43 -17.04
C LYS A 171 -1.33 2.23 -17.18
N HIS A 172 -2.29 2.07 -16.26
CA HIS A 172 -3.49 2.88 -16.15
C HIS A 172 -3.21 4.22 -15.43
N VAL A 173 -2.19 4.95 -15.88
CA VAL A 173 -1.59 6.11 -15.19
C VAL A 173 -2.62 7.21 -14.89
N ARG A 174 -3.50 7.54 -15.86
CA ARG A 174 -4.54 8.57 -15.67
C ARG A 174 -5.56 8.19 -14.59
N LYS A 175 -5.93 6.91 -14.52
CA LYS A 175 -6.86 6.42 -13.50
C LYS A 175 -6.19 6.41 -12.12
N ALA A 176 -4.94 5.96 -12.04
CA ALA A 176 -4.16 6.03 -10.81
C ALA A 176 -4.08 7.47 -10.29
N HIS A 177 -3.81 8.44 -11.18
CA HIS A 177 -3.77 9.86 -10.83
C HIS A 177 -5.09 10.36 -10.24
N SER A 178 -6.21 10.02 -10.87
CA SER A 178 -7.55 10.41 -10.42
C SER A 178 -7.84 9.87 -9.01
N VAL A 179 -7.60 8.58 -8.79
CA VAL A 179 -7.86 7.93 -7.50
C VAL A 179 -6.99 8.53 -6.39
N LEU A 180 -5.69 8.69 -6.65
CA LEU A 180 -4.75 9.27 -5.68
C LEU A 180 -5.03 10.74 -5.41
N THR A 181 -5.52 11.48 -6.40
CA THR A 181 -5.89 12.89 -6.21
C THR A 181 -7.16 13.00 -5.37
N GLN A 182 -8.14 12.12 -5.58
CA GLN A 182 -9.40 12.13 -4.83
C GLN A 182 -9.18 11.91 -3.33
N ILE A 183 -8.27 11.02 -2.93
CA ILE A 183 -7.99 10.75 -1.52
C ILE A 183 -7.08 11.81 -0.87
N LEU A 184 -6.19 12.44 -1.66
CA LEU A 184 -5.23 13.45 -1.21
C LEU A 184 -5.72 14.90 -1.49
N THR A 185 -7.03 15.15 -1.58
CA THR A 185 -7.55 16.51 -1.76
C THR A 185 -7.42 17.34 -0.47
N PRO A 186 -7.06 18.65 -0.56
CA PRO A 186 -6.77 19.52 0.59
C PRO A 186 -7.97 19.85 1.49
N ALA A 187 -9.15 19.30 1.22
CA ALA A 187 -10.32 19.35 2.10
C ALA A 187 -10.29 18.25 3.18
N THR A 188 -9.19 17.51 3.33
CA THR A 188 -8.86 16.84 4.59
C THR A 188 -8.37 17.94 5.55
N PRO A 189 -9.22 18.51 6.43
CA PRO A 189 -8.76 19.47 7.42
C PRO A 189 -7.56 18.91 8.17
N ASP A 190 -6.65 19.78 8.61
CA ASP A 190 -5.46 19.45 9.41
C ASP A 190 -5.80 18.59 10.66
N SER A 191 -7.08 18.51 11.05
CA SER A 191 -7.62 17.56 12.03
C SER A 191 -7.62 16.07 11.59
N HIS A 192 -7.31 15.77 10.32
CA HIS A 192 -7.13 14.42 9.76
C HIS A 192 -5.68 14.03 9.56
N LEU A 193 -4.72 14.92 9.87
CA LEU A 193 -3.36 14.45 10.11
C LEU A 193 -3.46 13.42 11.24
N PRO A 194 -3.01 12.19 11.00
CA PRO A 194 -3.22 11.15 11.97
C PRO A 194 -2.43 11.43 13.24
N GLN A 195 -3.09 11.34 14.39
CA GLN A 195 -2.42 11.37 15.69
C GLN A 195 -1.49 10.16 15.90
N GLN A 196 -1.52 9.18 15.00
CA GLN A 196 -0.79 7.92 15.06
C GLN A 196 0.22 7.82 13.91
N GLU A 197 1.44 7.42 14.24
CA GLU A 197 2.59 7.27 13.33
C GLU A 197 2.28 6.38 12.11
N GLU A 198 1.58 5.26 12.31
CA GLU A 198 1.26 4.32 11.22
C GLU A 198 0.41 4.93 10.10
N ARG A 199 -0.59 5.73 10.46
CA ARG A 199 -1.38 6.44 9.46
C ARG A 199 -0.55 7.52 8.79
N ALA A 200 0.39 8.18 9.49
CA ALA A 200 1.27 9.19 8.89
C ALA A 200 2.14 8.55 7.80
N ASN A 201 2.70 7.37 8.10
CA ASN A 201 3.46 6.55 7.15
C ASN A 201 2.64 6.23 5.90
N ALA A 202 1.38 5.83 6.06
CA ALA A 202 0.53 5.47 4.92
C ALA A 202 0.11 6.68 4.05
N TYR A 203 -0.12 7.84 4.65
CA TYR A 203 -0.31 9.06 3.87
C TYR A 203 0.96 9.44 3.11
N ALA A 204 2.12 9.29 3.73
CA ALA A 204 3.41 9.53 3.07
C ALA A 204 3.59 8.61 1.85
N GLU A 205 3.23 7.34 1.99
CA GLU A 205 3.20 6.36 0.92
C GLU A 205 2.27 6.76 -0.24
N LEU A 206 1.05 7.24 0.05
CA LEU A 206 0.14 7.74 -0.99
C LEU A 206 0.70 8.97 -1.72
N TYR A 207 1.32 9.90 -0.99
CA TYR A 207 1.99 11.06 -1.60
C TYR A 207 3.12 10.62 -2.53
N ALA A 208 3.94 9.65 -2.12
CA ALA A 208 5.01 9.09 -2.94
C ALA A 208 4.47 8.38 -4.19
N GLN A 209 3.41 7.57 -4.09
CA GLN A 209 2.76 6.97 -5.25
C GLN A 209 2.21 8.03 -6.21
N ARG A 210 1.55 9.07 -5.69
CA ARG A 210 1.03 10.17 -6.51
C ARG A 210 2.16 10.95 -7.18
N SER A 211 3.29 11.13 -6.50
CA SER A 211 4.50 11.70 -7.08
C SER A 211 5.00 10.89 -8.27
N GLY A 212 5.13 9.57 -8.13
CA GLY A 212 5.52 8.67 -9.23
C GLY A 212 4.57 8.82 -10.43
N VAL A 213 3.26 8.80 -10.19
CA VAL A 213 2.25 8.99 -11.23
C VAL A 213 2.35 10.37 -11.90
N ARG A 214 2.51 11.43 -11.13
CA ARG A 214 2.68 12.79 -11.65
C ARG A 214 3.95 12.93 -12.48
N SER A 215 5.05 12.32 -12.06
CA SER A 215 6.27 12.27 -12.85
C SER A 215 6.07 11.54 -14.18
N LEU A 216 5.32 10.44 -14.20
CA LEU A 216 4.99 9.72 -15.45
C LEU A 216 4.12 10.55 -16.38
N LEU A 217 3.33 11.49 -15.84
CA LEU A 217 2.52 12.44 -16.59
C LEU A 217 3.27 13.74 -16.96
N GLY A 218 4.54 13.90 -16.56
CA GLY A 218 5.36 15.09 -16.84
C GLY A 218 5.22 16.23 -15.82
N TYR A 219 4.39 16.08 -14.78
CA TYR A 219 4.19 17.07 -13.72
C TYR A 219 5.31 16.99 -12.67
N HIS A 220 6.55 17.25 -13.07
CA HIS A 220 7.71 16.98 -12.21
C HIS A 220 7.79 17.87 -10.97
N GLN A 221 7.38 19.15 -11.03
CA GLN A 221 7.37 20.02 -9.86
C GLN A 221 6.33 19.55 -8.83
N GLU A 222 5.11 19.26 -9.27
CA GLU A 222 4.05 18.73 -8.39
C GLU A 222 4.40 17.34 -7.79
N ALA A 223 5.25 16.58 -8.49
CA ALA A 223 5.79 15.32 -7.99
C ALA A 223 6.79 15.55 -6.85
N ILE A 224 7.67 16.56 -6.98
CA ILE A 224 8.58 16.97 -5.91
C ILE A 224 7.80 17.49 -4.70
N ASP A 225 6.77 18.32 -4.92
CA ASP A 225 5.96 18.86 -3.81
C ASP A 225 5.27 17.75 -3.01
N ASN A 226 4.78 16.70 -3.68
CA ASN A 226 4.25 15.51 -3.01
C ASN A 226 5.32 14.77 -2.21
N LEU A 227 6.56 14.65 -2.73
CA LEU A 227 7.64 14.00 -1.98
C LEU A 227 8.08 14.82 -0.77
N ASN A 228 8.00 16.14 -0.86
CA ASN A 228 8.21 17.00 0.31
C ASN A 228 7.17 16.71 1.39
N ARG A 229 5.89 16.60 1.02
CA ARG A 229 4.83 16.19 1.96
C ARG A 229 5.04 14.78 2.53
N ALA A 230 5.50 13.83 1.71
CA ALA A 230 5.83 12.51 2.19
C ALA A 230 6.98 12.54 3.21
N LEU A 231 8.02 13.35 2.97
CA LEU A 231 9.15 13.53 3.88
C LEU A 231 8.81 14.36 5.13
N GLU A 232 7.81 15.23 5.10
CA GLU A 232 7.28 15.88 6.31
C GLU A 232 6.65 14.84 7.26
N LEU A 233 5.98 13.82 6.70
CA LEU A 233 5.33 12.75 7.46
C LEU A 233 6.31 11.65 7.89
N THR A 234 7.26 11.29 7.02
CA THR A 234 8.30 10.29 7.29
C THR A 234 9.69 10.84 6.95
N PRO A 235 10.33 11.57 7.87
CA PRO A 235 11.55 12.35 7.58
C PRO A 235 12.79 11.53 7.20
N THR A 236 12.80 10.24 7.52
CA THR A 236 13.96 9.36 7.35
C THR A 236 13.75 8.32 6.25
N CYS A 237 12.68 8.41 5.46
CA CYS A 237 12.42 7.42 4.42
C CYS A 237 13.40 7.56 3.23
N ALA A 238 14.42 6.71 3.21
CA ALA A 238 15.46 6.67 2.17
C ALA A 238 14.90 6.56 0.75
N ARG A 239 13.78 5.83 0.58
CA ARG A 239 13.10 5.68 -0.72
C ARG A 239 12.47 6.98 -1.20
N PHE A 240 11.98 7.84 -0.32
CA PHE A 240 11.42 9.14 -0.74
C PHE A 240 12.52 10.10 -1.16
N PHE A 241 13.67 10.07 -0.46
CA PHE A 241 14.87 10.77 -0.90
C PHE A 241 15.36 10.26 -2.26
N SER A 242 15.39 8.95 -2.51
CA SER A 242 15.85 8.43 -3.81
C SER A 242 14.97 8.93 -4.97
N ILE A 243 13.65 8.84 -4.83
CA ILE A 243 12.72 9.30 -5.86
C ILE A 243 12.86 10.81 -6.09
N ARG A 244 12.96 11.61 -5.02
CA ARG A 244 13.10 13.08 -5.14
C ARG A 244 14.43 13.47 -5.77
N GLY A 245 15.51 12.79 -5.39
CA GLY A 245 16.84 12.98 -5.97
C GLY A 245 16.88 12.66 -7.47
N LEU A 246 16.24 11.57 -7.89
CA LEU A 246 16.11 11.22 -9.32
C LEU A 246 15.29 12.26 -10.10
N LEU A 247 14.23 12.83 -9.51
CA LEU A 247 13.46 13.91 -10.13
C LEU A 247 14.27 15.20 -10.26
N HIS A 248 15.02 15.58 -9.23
CA HIS A 248 15.93 16.72 -9.28
C HIS A 248 17.01 16.51 -10.36
N ALA A 249 17.58 15.31 -10.47
CA ALA A 249 18.57 14.99 -11.50
C ALA A 249 17.97 15.13 -12.92
N ARG A 250 16.73 14.66 -13.14
CA ARG A 250 16.03 14.83 -14.42
C ARG A 250 15.79 16.30 -14.77
N GLN A 251 15.58 17.16 -13.77
CA GLN A 251 15.44 18.61 -13.93
C GLN A 251 16.79 19.35 -13.95
N GLN A 252 17.92 18.63 -13.88
CA GLN A 252 19.26 19.21 -13.81
C GLN A 252 19.51 20.08 -12.56
N HIS A 253 18.71 19.88 -11.51
CA HIS A 253 18.92 20.48 -10.19
C HIS A 253 19.98 19.67 -9.42
N TRP A 254 21.22 19.67 -9.90
CA TRP A 254 22.26 18.73 -9.47
C TRP A 254 22.60 18.84 -7.97
N GLN A 255 22.63 20.04 -7.39
CA GLN A 255 22.91 20.22 -5.96
C GLN A 255 21.82 19.58 -5.09
N ALA A 256 20.55 19.76 -5.43
CA ALA A 256 19.43 19.14 -4.71
C ALA A 256 19.43 17.62 -4.91
N ALA A 257 19.67 17.17 -6.15
CA ALA A 257 19.80 15.75 -6.47
C ALA A 257 20.93 15.08 -5.65
N TYR A 258 22.09 15.74 -5.54
CA TYR A 258 23.22 15.24 -4.75
C TYR A 258 22.83 15.02 -3.29
N GLN A 259 22.21 16.02 -2.64
CA GLN A 259 21.83 15.92 -1.23
C GLN A 259 20.87 14.76 -0.96
N ASP A 260 19.85 14.63 -1.81
CA ASP A 260 18.84 13.57 -1.67
C ASP A 260 19.40 12.18 -1.97
N LEU A 261 20.14 12.03 -3.07
CA LEU A 261 20.74 10.75 -3.45
C LEU A 261 21.80 10.30 -2.44
N TRP A 262 22.58 11.24 -1.88
CA TRP A 262 23.55 10.91 -0.83
C TRP A 262 22.88 10.35 0.42
N ARG A 263 21.79 10.98 0.88
CA ARG A 263 21.00 10.47 2.01
C ARG A 263 20.41 9.10 1.71
N ALA A 264 19.82 8.93 0.53
CA ALA A 264 19.22 7.67 0.13
C ALA A 264 20.24 6.52 0.05
N LEU A 265 21.44 6.78 -0.48
CA LEU A 265 22.52 5.79 -0.58
C LEU A 265 23.14 5.44 0.77
N HIS A 266 23.09 6.34 1.76
CA HIS A 266 23.56 6.03 3.11
C HIS A 266 22.79 4.85 3.70
N ASP A 267 21.47 4.83 3.52
CA ASP A 267 20.58 3.78 4.03
C ASP A 267 20.42 2.60 3.06
N MET A 268 20.63 2.83 1.76
CA MET A 268 20.52 1.83 0.69
C MET A 268 21.83 1.68 -0.10
N PRO A 269 22.95 1.30 0.54
CA PRO A 269 24.27 1.28 -0.10
C PRO A 269 24.43 0.21 -1.19
N GLY A 270 23.52 -0.77 -1.25
CA GLY A 270 23.53 -1.84 -2.25
C GLY A 270 22.78 -1.54 -3.54
N ASP A 271 22.11 -0.38 -3.64
CA ASP A 271 21.33 -0.02 -4.83
C ASP A 271 22.24 0.48 -5.96
N GLN A 272 22.49 -0.39 -6.93
CA GLN A 272 23.37 -0.10 -8.07
C GLN A 272 22.82 0.99 -9.00
N GLU A 273 21.50 1.05 -9.17
CA GLU A 273 20.87 2.05 -10.05
C GLU A 273 20.97 3.43 -9.42
N LEU A 274 20.74 3.51 -8.11
CA LEU A 274 20.88 4.74 -7.35
C LEU A 274 22.33 5.22 -7.32
N ALA A 275 23.29 4.31 -7.14
CA ALA A 275 24.71 4.61 -7.16
C ALA A 275 25.17 5.12 -8.54
N ALA A 276 24.69 4.51 -9.63
CA ALA A 276 24.96 4.97 -10.98
C ALA A 276 24.41 6.38 -11.24
N CYS A 277 23.17 6.65 -10.81
CA CYS A 277 22.59 7.99 -10.92
C CYS A 277 23.36 9.02 -10.11
N PHE A 278 23.78 8.68 -8.89
CA PHE A 278 24.58 9.56 -8.04
C PHE A 278 25.93 9.91 -8.67
N LEU A 279 26.59 8.94 -9.32
CA LEU A 279 27.83 9.19 -10.06
C LEU A 279 27.64 10.20 -11.20
N VAL A 280 26.55 10.08 -11.96
CA VAL A 280 26.20 11.05 -13.03
C VAL A 280 26.00 12.44 -12.43
N VAL A 281 25.26 12.54 -11.32
CA VAL A 281 25.05 13.83 -10.62
C VAL A 281 26.37 14.45 -10.17
N LEU A 282 27.30 13.66 -9.62
CA LEU A 282 28.63 14.13 -9.23
C LEU A 282 29.43 14.69 -10.41
N GLN A 283 29.41 14.00 -11.57
CA GLN A 283 30.08 14.46 -12.78
C GLN A 283 29.51 15.79 -13.29
N CYS A 284 28.18 15.89 -13.36
CA CYS A 284 27.50 17.12 -13.79
C CYS A 284 27.78 18.30 -12.84
N LEU A 285 27.76 18.05 -11.54
CA LEU A 285 28.04 19.07 -10.52
C LEU A 285 29.50 19.51 -10.56
N GLY A 286 30.43 18.58 -10.75
CA GLY A 286 31.84 18.89 -10.98
C GLY A 286 32.07 19.73 -12.24
N ALA A 287 31.41 19.40 -13.35
CA ALA A 287 31.49 20.17 -14.59
C ALA A 287 30.99 21.63 -14.43
N GLN A 288 29.89 21.83 -13.68
CA GLN A 288 29.36 23.17 -13.40
C GLN A 288 30.30 24.03 -12.56
N LEU A 289 31.05 23.43 -11.63
CA LEU A 289 32.02 24.14 -10.81
C LEU A 289 33.29 24.51 -11.60
N VAL A 290 33.61 23.76 -12.65
CA VAL A 290 34.79 24.00 -13.51
C VAL A 290 34.51 25.02 -14.60
N THR A 291 33.25 25.20 -15.03
CA THR A 291 32.86 26.29 -15.95
C THR A 291 32.57 27.57 -15.15
N PRO A 292 33.46 28.58 -15.11
CA PRO A 292 33.14 29.84 -14.46
C PRO A 292 31.95 30.50 -15.19
N ALA A 293 30.98 30.99 -14.41
CA ALA A 293 29.84 31.73 -14.93
C ALA A 293 30.33 32.94 -15.75
N THR A 294 30.36 32.82 -17.07
CA THR A 294 30.58 33.93 -17.99
C THR A 294 29.31 34.77 -18.10
N HIS A 295 28.91 35.38 -16.98
CA HIS A 295 28.10 36.59 -16.98
C HIS A 295 29.00 37.79 -16.74
N THR A 296 29.96 38.00 -17.63
CA THR A 296 30.52 39.33 -17.88
C THR A 296 29.48 40.14 -18.64
N LYS A 297 28.57 40.81 -17.91
CA LYS A 297 27.98 42.05 -18.42
C LYS A 297 29.13 43.04 -18.53
N GLY A 298 29.67 43.17 -19.75
CA GLY A 298 30.65 44.18 -20.07
C GLY A 298 30.08 45.58 -19.83
N ASN A 299 30.91 46.41 -19.20
CA ASN A 299 31.18 47.83 -19.42
C ASN A 299 29.98 48.77 -19.68
N VAL A 300 29.89 49.95 -19.08
CA VAL A 300 30.92 51.00 -19.10
C VAL A 300 30.72 51.91 -17.88
N THR A 301 31.79 52.08 -17.11
CA THR A 301 32.05 53.26 -16.28
C THR A 301 32.06 54.51 -17.17
N ALA A 302 31.02 55.34 -17.09
CA ALA A 302 31.07 56.73 -17.55
C ALA A 302 31.58 57.59 -16.38
N LEU A 303 32.90 57.81 -16.38
CA LEU A 303 33.54 58.92 -15.68
C LEU A 303 34.23 59.76 -16.76
N SER A 304 33.65 60.92 -17.06
CA SER A 304 34.38 62.02 -17.71
C SER A 304 33.72 63.35 -17.34
N SER A 305 34.54 64.17 -16.68
CA SER A 305 34.52 65.65 -16.55
C SER A 305 33.30 66.34 -15.96
#